data_AF-M1FDS7-F1
#
_entry.id   AF-M1FDS7-F1
#
_cell.length_a   1.000
_cell.length_b   1.000
_cell.length_c   1.000
_cell.angle_alpha   90.00
_cell.angle_beta   90.00
_cell.angle_gamma   90.00
#
_symmetry.space_group_name_H-M   'P 1'
#
loop_
_entity.id
_entity.type
_entity.pdbx_description
1 polymer ?
#
loop_
_entity_poly.entity_id
_entity_poly.type
_entity_poly.pdbx_seq_one_letter_code
_entity_poly.pdbx_strand_id
1 'polypeptide(L)'
;MFQSFRKSTNELQAIERVIDWTKARFKLPTKATVMVAEINCQVPGCPPLETIIAFWSDAEIRYRIKLFKPVVDVTEDDLPISWLLPTLVDENDLFCDCC
;
A
#
# COMPACT_ATOMS: atom_id res chain seq x y z
N MET A 1 -9.69 -16.38 8.94
CA MET A 1 -10.98 -15.97 8.33
C MET A 1 -10.82 -14.55 7.82
N PHE A 2 -10.77 -14.33 6.50
CA PHE A 2 -10.76 -12.99 5.92
C PHE A 2 -12.21 -12.48 5.90
N GLN A 3 -12.59 -11.67 6.89
CA GLN A 3 -13.91 -11.02 6.88
C GLN A 3 -13.84 -9.84 5.92
N SER A 4 -14.50 -9.95 4.77
CA SER A 4 -14.77 -8.79 3.92
C SER A 4 -15.85 -7.95 4.59
N PHE A 5 -15.44 -7.02 5.45
CA PHE A 5 -16.33 -5.96 5.88
C PHE A 5 -16.80 -5.21 4.62
N ARG A 6 -18.12 -5.00 4.50
CA ARG A 6 -18.67 -4.11 3.46
C ARG A 6 -17.96 -2.76 3.61
N LYS A 7 -17.14 -2.40 2.63
CA LYS A 7 -16.41 -1.13 2.68
C LYS A 7 -17.39 0.03 2.73
N SER A 8 -17.18 0.95 3.65
CA SER A 8 -18.00 2.16 3.74
C SER A 8 -17.72 3.08 2.54
N THR A 9 -18.66 3.97 2.20
CA THR A 9 -18.43 4.97 1.12
C THR A 9 -17.19 5.82 1.39
N ASN A 10 -16.93 6.13 2.65
CA ASN A 10 -15.75 6.89 3.06
C ASN A 10 -14.45 6.11 2.80
N GLU A 11 -14.42 4.80 3.09
CA GLU A 11 -13.27 3.94 2.78
C GLU A 11 -13.01 3.83 1.27
N LEU A 12 -14.06 3.73 0.46
CA LEU A 12 -13.91 3.69 -1.00
C LEU A 12 -13.30 5.00 -1.53
N GLN A 13 -13.77 6.14 -1.05
CA GLN A 13 -13.20 7.45 -1.41
C GLN A 13 -11.75 7.59 -0.92
N ALA A 14 -11.44 7.11 0.29
CA ALA A 14 -10.08 7.11 0.80
C ALA A 14 -9.15 6.24 -0.04
N ILE A 15 -9.60 5.06 -0.48
CA ILE A 15 -8.85 4.17 -1.37
C ILE A 15 -8.57 4.84 -2.71
N GLU A 16 -9.58 5.45 -3.34
CA GLU A 16 -9.42 6.15 -4.62
C GLU A 16 -8.40 7.29 -4.49
N ARG A 17 -8.50 8.09 -3.42
CA ARG A 17 -7.57 9.18 -3.14
C ARG A 17 -6.12 8.68 -2.99
N VAL A 18 -5.92 7.59 -2.25
CA VAL A 18 -4.58 6.98 -2.08
C VAL A 18 -4.04 6.43 -3.40
N ILE A 19 -4.89 5.86 -4.26
CA ILE A 19 -4.49 5.41 -5.61
C ILE A 19 -4.00 6.60 -6.43
N ASP A 20 -4.75 7.71 -6.46
CA ASP A 20 -4.41 8.89 -7.24
C ASP A 20 -3.10 9.52 -6.77
N TRP A 21 -2.93 9.68 -5.45
CA TRP A 21 -1.67 10.16 -4.87
C TRP A 21 -0.49 9.26 -5.21
N THR A 22 -0.68 7.94 -5.15
CA THR A 22 0.37 6.96 -5.50
C THR A 22 0.78 7.11 -6.97
N LYS A 23 -0.21 7.20 -7.89
CA LYS A 23 0.07 7.40 -9.31
C LYS A 23 0.80 8.72 -9.57
N ALA A 24 0.36 9.80 -8.94
CA ALA A 24 0.97 11.12 -9.08
C ALA A 24 2.42 11.15 -8.53
N ARG A 25 2.63 10.65 -7.30
CA ARG A 25 3.92 10.66 -6.59
C ARG A 25 5.01 9.89 -7.34
N PHE A 26 4.66 8.71 -7.88
CA PHE A 26 5.61 7.83 -8.56
C PHE A 26 5.54 7.92 -10.09
N LYS A 27 4.79 8.89 -10.63
CA LYS A 27 4.61 9.10 -12.08
C LYS A 27 4.19 7.83 -12.81
N LEU A 28 3.30 7.06 -12.20
CA LEU A 28 2.82 5.80 -12.77
C LEU A 28 1.93 6.08 -14.00
N PRO A 29 1.99 5.25 -15.05
CA PRO A 29 1.09 5.38 -16.19
C PRO A 29 -0.36 5.18 -15.77
N THR A 30 -1.31 5.76 -16.52
CA THR A 30 -2.75 5.67 -16.20
C THR A 30 -3.23 4.22 -16.04
N LYS A 31 -2.67 3.31 -16.84
CA LYS A 31 -2.97 1.87 -16.86
C LYS A 31 -2.25 1.07 -15.76
N ALA A 32 -1.36 1.69 -14.98
CA ALA A 32 -0.70 1.01 -13.88
C ALA A 32 -1.73 0.49 -12.87
N THR A 33 -1.52 -0.76 -12.46
CA THR A 33 -2.30 -1.38 -11.40
C THR A 33 -1.80 -0.86 -10.05
N VAL A 34 -2.71 -0.29 -9.27
CA VAL A 34 -2.49 0.10 -7.87
C VAL A 34 -3.57 -0.57 -7.04
N MET A 35 -3.16 -1.30 -6.02
CA MET A 35 -4.02 -1.99 -5.07
C MET A 35 -3.82 -1.38 -3.69
N VAL A 36 -4.92 -0.97 -3.06
CA VAL A 36 -4.93 -0.48 -1.67
C VAL A 36 -5.80 -1.40 -0.83
N ALA A 37 -5.21 -1.98 0.21
CA ALA A 37 -5.88 -2.88 1.13
C ALA A 37 -5.63 -2.45 2.56
N GLU A 38 -6.68 -2.47 3.38
CA GLU A 38 -6.57 -2.33 4.83
C GLU A 38 -6.65 -3.74 5.43
N ILE A 39 -5.72 -4.08 6.32
CA ILE A 39 -5.67 -5.39 6.98
C ILE A 39 -5.43 -5.23 8.48
N ASN A 40 -5.87 -6.22 9.26
CA ASN A 40 -5.64 -6.22 10.70
C ASN A 40 -4.22 -6.68 11.02
N CYS A 41 -3.42 -5.82 11.66
CA CYS A 41 -2.08 -6.20 12.08
C CYS A 41 -2.18 -7.25 13.21
N GLN A 42 -1.59 -8.43 12.99
CA GLN A 42 -1.64 -9.54 13.95
C GLN A 42 -0.45 -9.55 14.94
N VAL A 43 0.38 -8.50 14.93
CA VAL A 43 1.60 -8.42 15.74
C VAL A 43 1.30 -7.73 17.09
N PRO A 44 1.73 -8.30 18.23
CA PRO A 44 1.60 -7.65 19.53
C PRO A 44 2.24 -6.26 19.55
N GLY A 45 1.48 -5.23 19.94
CA GLY A 45 1.93 -3.84 20.00
C GLY A 45 1.76 -3.04 18.70
N CYS A 46 1.27 -3.66 17.63
CA CYS A 46 0.96 -2.99 16.37
C CYS A 46 -0.42 -2.32 16.42
N PRO A 47 -0.63 -1.18 15.76
CA PRO A 47 -1.95 -0.62 15.54
C PRO A 47 -2.90 -1.67 14.93
N PRO A 48 -4.20 -1.65 15.28
CA PRO A 48 -5.12 -2.72 14.88
C PRO A 48 -5.30 -2.83 13.37
N LEU A 49 -5.06 -1.75 12.62
CA LEU A 49 -5.22 -1.66 11.17
C LEU A 49 -3.94 -1.14 10.53
N GLU A 50 -3.56 -1.76 9.41
CA GLU A 50 -2.50 -1.28 8.53
C GLU A 50 -3.02 -1.18 7.08
N THR A 51 -2.56 -0.15 6.38
CA THR A 51 -2.84 0.06 4.96
C THR A 51 -1.66 -0.39 4.13
N ILE A 52 -1.91 -1.34 3.22
CA ILE A 52 -0.96 -1.83 2.23
C ILE A 52 -1.29 -1.19 0.89
N ILE A 53 -0.29 -0.55 0.29
CA ILE A 53 -0.34 -0.04 -1.08
C ILE A 53 0.63 -0.88 -1.90
N ALA A 54 0.11 -1.63 -2.87
CA ALA A 54 0.90 -2.40 -3.81
C ALA A 54 0.67 -1.89 -5.23
N PHE A 55 1.73 -1.69 -6.00
CA PHE A 55 1.62 -1.23 -7.37
C PHE A 55 2.72 -1.78 -8.25
N TRP A 56 2.47 -1.76 -9.56
CA TRP A 56 3.40 -2.25 -10.58
C TRP A 56 3.84 -1.09 -11.46
N SER A 57 5.14 -1.04 -11.73
CA SER A 57 5.71 -0.15 -12.76
C SER A 57 5.75 -0.84 -14.12
N ASP A 58 6.12 -0.10 -15.17
CA ASP A 58 6.23 -0.60 -16.55
C ASP A 58 7.15 -1.82 -16.72
N ALA A 59 8.06 -2.06 -15.77
CA ALA A 59 9.01 -3.17 -15.79
C ALA A 59 8.50 -4.44 -15.08
N GLU A 60 7.18 -4.57 -14.83
CA GLU A 60 6.58 -5.64 -14.01
C GLU A 60 7.07 -5.70 -12.56
N ILE A 61 7.93 -4.76 -12.15
CA ILE A 61 8.42 -4.65 -10.78
C ILE A 61 7.26 -4.25 -9.88
N ARG A 62 6.99 -5.09 -8.89
CA ARG A 62 6.03 -4.85 -7.83
C ARG A 62 6.69 -4.06 -6.71
N TYR A 63 6.01 -3.04 -6.23
CA TYR A 63 6.38 -2.28 -5.04
C TYR A 63 5.32 -2.45 -3.96
N ARG A 64 5.73 -2.39 -2.70
CA ARG A 64 4.82 -2.47 -1.55
C ARG A 64 5.18 -1.45 -0.49
N ILE A 65 4.19 -0.66 -0.10
CA ILE A 65 4.26 0.29 1.01
C ILE A 65 3.33 -0.22 2.11
N LYS A 66 3.80 -0.20 3.36
CA LYS A 66 3.00 -0.48 4.55
C LYS A 66 2.89 0.77 5.41
N LEU A 67 1.67 1.18 5.72
CA LEU A 67 1.36 2.30 6.61
C LEU A 67 0.58 1.77 7.80
N PHE A 68 1.08 1.97 9.03
CA PHE A 68 0.46 1.45 10.25
C PHE A 68 -0.69 2.33 10.75
N LYS A 69 -1.65 2.60 9.87
CA LYS A 69 -2.87 3.37 10.13
C LYS A 69 -3.99 2.93 9.16
N PRO A 70 -5.26 3.17 9.52
CA PRO A 70 -6.37 2.87 8.61
C PRO A 70 -6.33 3.77 7.37
N VAL A 71 -6.93 3.32 6.27
CA VAL A 71 -6.84 3.98 4.96
C VAL A 71 -7.46 5.38 4.97
N VAL A 72 -8.47 5.58 5.82
CA VAL A 72 -9.16 6.87 5.99
C VAL A 72 -8.25 7.96 6.58
N ASP A 73 -7.25 7.56 7.37
CA ASP A 73 -6.29 8.44 8.03
C ASP A 73 -5.00 8.62 7.22
N VAL A 74 -4.88 7.97 6.06
CA VAL A 74 -3.75 8.14 5.16
C VAL A 74 -3.84 9.50 4.47
N THR A 75 -2.72 10.21 4.50
CA THR A 75 -2.51 11.51 3.85
C THR A 75 -1.46 11.39 2.75
N GLU A 76 -1.38 12.39 1.87
CA GLU A 76 -0.39 12.41 0.79
C GLU A 76 1.07 12.42 1.31
N ASP A 77 1.29 13.01 2.48
CA ASP A 77 2.60 13.12 3.13
C ASP A 77 3.07 11.80 3.74
N ASP A 78 2.16 10.86 3.99
CA ASP A 78 2.49 9.51 4.42
C ASP A 78 3.12 8.68 3.29
N LEU A 79 2.95 9.10 2.03
CA LEU A 79 3.59 8.43 0.91
C LEU A 79 5.08 8.76 0.85
N PRO A 80 5.94 7.76 0.66
CA PRO A 80 7.36 7.99 0.56
C PRO A 80 7.69 8.84 -0.67
N ILE A 81 8.75 9.61 -0.54
CA ILE A 81 9.36 10.38 -1.62
C ILE A 81 9.86 9.45 -2.73
N SER A 82 9.71 9.88 -3.99
CA SER A 82 9.88 9.03 -5.17
C SER A 82 11.25 8.37 -5.32
N TRP A 83 12.32 8.97 -4.79
CA TRP A 83 13.66 8.38 -4.87
C TRP A 83 13.89 7.20 -3.92
N LEU A 84 13.01 6.99 -2.93
CA LEU A 84 13.01 5.78 -2.08
C LEU A 84 12.38 4.57 -2.78
N LEU A 85 11.77 4.74 -3.96
CA LEU A 85 11.07 3.67 -4.66
C LEU A 85 11.89 2.38 -4.82
N PRO A 86 13.19 2.41 -5.17
CA PRO A 86 14.00 1.18 -5.29
C PRO A 86 14.11 0.35 -4.00
N THR A 87 13.95 0.95 -2.82
CA THR A 87 14.00 0.21 -1.54
C THR A 87 12.65 -0.40 -1.14
N LEU A 88 11.60 -0.11 -1.90
CA LEU A 88 10.23 -0.54 -1.65
C LEU A 88 9.79 -1.68 -2.59
N VAL A 89 10.73 -2.24 -3.35
CA VAL A 89 10.48 -3.40 -4.21
C VAL A 89 9.95 -4.55 -3.35
N ASP A 90 8.81 -5.08 -3.75
CA ASP A 90 8.19 -6.23 -3.11
C ASP A 90 8.85 -7.51 -3.65
N GLU A 91 10.08 -7.77 -3.22
CA GLU A 91 10.76 -9.04 -3.44
C GLU A 91 10.06 -10.11 -2.60
N ASN A 92 9.02 -10.71 -3.18
CA ASN A 92 8.31 -11.81 -2.56
C ASN A 92 9.28 -13.00 -2.40
N ASP A 93 9.67 -13.30 -1.15
CA ASP A 93 10.15 -14.61 -0.67
C ASP A 93 11.53 -15.16 -1.16
N LEU A 94 12.57 -14.34 -1.37
CA LEU A 94 13.93 -14.87 -1.66
C LEU A 94 15.06 -14.45 -0.70
N PHE A 95 14.78 -13.62 0.31
CA PHE A 95 15.78 -13.27 1.34
C PHE A 95 15.27 -13.40 2.79
N CYS A 96 14.26 -14.23 3.01
CA CYS A 96 13.90 -14.68 4.35
C CYS A 96 14.04 -16.20 4.48
N ASP A 97 15.15 -16.73 3.97
CA ASP A 97 15.70 -18.00 4.45
C ASP A 97 17.07 -17.72 5.10
N CYS A 98 17.08 -17.93 6.41
CA CYS A 98 18.21 -18.30 7.28
C CYS A 98 19.03 -17.21 8.01
N CYS A 99 18.87 -17.30 9.34
CA CYS A 99 19.81 -17.08 10.46
C CYS A 99 19.92 -15.69 11.09
#